data_AF-A0A9X6U4P2-F1
#
_entry.id   AF-A0A9X6U4P2-F1
#
_cell.length_a   1.000
_cell.length_b   1.000
_cell.length_c   1.000
_cell.angle_alpha   90.00
_cell.angle_beta   90.00
_cell.angle_gamma   90.00
#
_symmetry.space_group_name_H-M   'P 1'
#
loop_
_entity.id
_entity.type
_entity.pdbx_description
1 polymer ?
#
loop_
_entity_poly.entity_id
_entity_poly.type
_entity_poly.pdbx_seq_one_letter_code
_entity_poly.pdbx_strand_id
1 'polypeptide(L)'
;MIRKGIYSIQDVLSKRVSSNRVNNKSRKDFDGDLIKMNSQRYECFDKKGTKCVTCGIEGKFFAKERHKENEVFHFNLYAVDRSGNEVLMTKDHIIAKSKGGANHINNYQTMCTHCNHKKSNK
;
A
#
# COMPACT_ATOMS: atom_id res chain seq x y z
N MET A 1 4.47 11.09 12.48
CA MET A 1 3.21 10.74 11.79
C MET A 1 2.05 10.84 12.77
N ILE A 2 0.82 10.94 12.26
CA ILE A 2 -0.41 10.85 13.05
C ILE A 2 -1.13 9.57 12.59
N ARG A 3 -1.40 8.64 13.52
CA ARG A 3 -2.16 7.41 13.29
C ARG A 3 -3.49 7.51 14.01
N LYS A 4 -4.61 7.29 13.29
CA LYS A 4 -5.97 7.36 13.86
C LYS A 4 -6.57 5.99 14.18
N GLY A 5 -6.12 4.92 13.55
CA GLY A 5 -6.67 3.59 13.78
C GLY A 5 -6.09 2.51 12.87
N ILE A 6 -6.49 1.27 13.16
CA ILE A 6 -6.14 0.05 12.43
C ILE A 6 -7.41 -0.55 11.84
N TYR A 7 -7.32 -1.04 10.60
CA TYR A 7 -8.43 -1.57 9.83
C TYR A 7 -8.02 -2.91 9.21
N SER A 8 -9.00 -3.81 9.06
CA SER A 8 -8.75 -5.08 8.40
C SER A 8 -8.42 -4.86 6.92
N ILE A 9 -7.68 -5.80 6.33
CA ILE A 9 -7.35 -5.77 4.91
C ILE A 9 -8.62 -5.73 4.05
N GLN A 10 -9.63 -6.51 4.42
CA GLN A 10 -10.88 -6.60 3.70
C GLN A 10 -11.67 -5.29 3.76
N ASP A 11 -11.75 -4.62 4.91
CA ASP A 11 -12.50 -3.37 5.07
C ASP A 11 -11.97 -2.22 4.21
N VAL A 12 -10.65 -2.20 4.00
CA VAL A 12 -9.98 -1.20 3.18
C VAL A 12 -10.03 -1.57 1.70
N LEU A 13 -9.64 -2.80 1.34
CA LEU A 13 -9.54 -3.20 -0.07
C LEU A 13 -10.90 -3.38 -0.74
N SER A 14 -11.95 -3.76 -0.01
CA SER A 14 -13.33 -3.80 -0.54
C SER A 14 -13.83 -2.43 -1.03
N LYS A 15 -13.30 -1.34 -0.49
CA LYS A 15 -13.64 0.04 -0.88
C LYS A 15 -12.68 0.63 -1.90
N ARG A 16 -11.67 -0.13 -2.35
CA ARG A 16 -10.75 0.26 -3.42
C ARG A 16 -11.52 0.55 -4.71
N VAL A 17 -11.08 1.56 -5.46
CA VAL A 17 -11.54 1.79 -6.83
C VAL A 17 -10.40 1.62 -7.84
N SER A 18 -10.73 1.55 -9.13
CA SER A 18 -9.72 1.53 -10.20
C SER A 18 -8.76 2.71 -10.06
N SER A 19 -7.46 2.46 -10.25
CA SER A 19 -6.42 3.50 -10.18
C SER A 19 -6.60 4.57 -11.25
N ASN A 20 -7.27 4.25 -12.36
CA ASN A 20 -7.60 5.18 -13.44
C ASN A 20 -8.84 6.04 -13.15
N ARG A 21 -9.53 5.85 -12.01
CA ARG A 21 -10.75 6.60 -11.68
C ARG A 21 -10.41 8.03 -11.19
N VAL A 22 -11.13 9.02 -11.72
CA VAL A 22 -10.89 10.45 -11.46
C VAL A 22 -11.34 10.91 -10.05
N ASN A 23 -10.61 11.89 -9.50
CA ASN A 23 -10.45 12.27 -8.09
C ASN A 23 -11.70 12.35 -7.20
N ASN A 24 -12.85 12.89 -7.64
CA ASN A 24 -14.00 13.01 -6.73
C ASN A 24 -14.72 11.68 -6.52
N LYS A 25 -14.71 10.79 -7.53
CA LYS A 25 -15.35 9.47 -7.43
C LYS A 25 -14.46 8.42 -6.76
N SER A 26 -13.21 8.76 -6.46
CA SER A 26 -12.25 7.86 -5.82
C SER A 26 -12.13 8.03 -4.32
N ARG A 27 -12.70 9.09 -3.73
CA ARG A 27 -12.67 9.29 -2.28
C ARG A 27 -13.76 8.47 -1.59
N LYS A 28 -13.44 7.93 -0.41
CA LYS A 28 -14.36 7.20 0.46
C LYS A 28 -14.21 7.69 1.88
N ASP A 29 -15.32 7.82 2.58
CA ASP A 29 -15.32 8.19 4.00
C ASP A 29 -14.86 7.00 4.85
N PHE A 30 -13.96 7.30 5.78
CA PHE A 30 -13.58 6.42 6.87
C PHE A 30 -13.57 7.26 8.14
N ASP A 31 -14.58 7.12 9.00
CA ASP A 31 -14.70 7.81 10.29
C ASP A 31 -14.54 9.33 10.15
N GLY A 32 -15.18 9.92 9.15
CA GLY A 32 -15.18 11.37 8.90
C GLY A 32 -13.94 11.89 8.15
N ASP A 33 -13.00 11.04 7.75
CA ASP A 33 -11.89 11.42 6.89
C ASP A 33 -12.07 10.85 5.47
N LEU A 34 -12.08 11.72 4.46
CA LEU A 34 -12.16 11.33 3.05
C LEU A 34 -10.80 10.86 2.51
N ILE A 35 -10.68 9.56 2.25
CA ILE A 35 -9.43 8.94 1.79
C ILE A 35 -9.53 8.60 0.29
N LYS A 36 -8.49 8.92 -0.49
CA LYS A 36 -8.40 8.54 -1.91
C LYS A 36 -8.13 7.05 -2.05
N MET A 37 -9.09 6.32 -2.60
CA MET A 37 -9.08 4.85 -2.76
C MET A 37 -8.65 4.36 -4.16
N ASN A 38 -8.10 5.25 -5.01
CA ASN A 38 -7.55 4.93 -6.34
C ASN A 38 -6.01 4.81 -6.34
N SER A 39 -5.36 4.61 -5.19
CA SER A 39 -3.90 4.43 -5.17
C SER A 39 -3.50 3.12 -5.87
N GLN A 40 -2.48 3.17 -6.73
CA GLN A 40 -1.87 1.97 -7.31
C GLN A 40 -1.29 1.02 -6.25
N ARG A 41 -1.01 1.50 -5.03
CA ARG A 41 -0.62 0.63 -3.91
C ARG A 41 -1.75 -0.31 -3.54
N TYR A 42 -2.95 0.21 -3.36
CA TYR A 42 -4.13 -0.60 -3.03
C TYR A 42 -4.46 -1.56 -4.17
N GLU A 43 -4.33 -1.12 -5.43
CA GLU A 43 -4.52 -2.03 -6.57
C GLU A 43 -3.50 -3.17 -6.60
N CYS A 44 -2.23 -2.89 -6.28
CA CYS A 44 -1.21 -3.92 -6.17
C CYS A 44 -1.54 -4.91 -5.05
N PHE A 45 -1.86 -4.43 -3.86
CA PHE A 45 -2.18 -5.30 -2.71
C PHE A 45 -3.43 -6.15 -2.96
N ASP A 46 -4.44 -5.60 -3.64
CA ASP A 46 -5.67 -6.30 -4.00
C ASP A 46 -5.44 -7.36 -5.10
N LYS A 47 -4.71 -7.02 -6.17
CA LYS A 47 -4.56 -7.92 -7.34
C LYS A 47 -3.36 -8.86 -7.27
N LYS A 48 -2.29 -8.49 -6.56
CA LYS A 48 -1.05 -9.28 -6.42
C LYS A 48 -0.91 -9.93 -5.04
N GLY A 49 -1.83 -9.62 -4.13
CA GLY A 49 -1.78 -10.08 -2.74
C GLY A 49 -0.89 -9.21 -1.85
N THR A 50 -0.93 -9.51 -0.56
CA THR A 50 -0.26 -8.73 0.51
C THR A 50 1.05 -9.35 0.98
N LYS A 51 1.51 -10.43 0.33
CA LYS A 51 2.74 -11.15 0.67
C LYS A 51 3.94 -10.55 -0.04
N CYS A 52 5.04 -10.35 0.68
CA CYS A 52 6.30 -9.96 0.08
C CYS A 52 6.82 -11.08 -0.81
N VAL A 53 7.04 -10.78 -2.09
CA VAL A 53 7.55 -11.77 -3.07
C VAL A 53 8.95 -12.29 -2.76
N THR A 54 9.73 -11.60 -1.92
CA THR A 54 11.12 -11.97 -1.61
C THR A 54 11.23 -12.78 -0.31
N CYS A 55 10.67 -12.29 0.80
CA CYS A 55 10.82 -12.93 2.10
C CYS A 55 9.56 -13.65 2.61
N GLY A 56 8.44 -13.53 1.90
CA GLY A 56 7.18 -14.20 2.26
C GLY A 56 6.42 -13.58 3.44
N ILE A 57 6.91 -12.51 4.06
CA ILE A 57 6.14 -11.82 5.12
C ILE A 57 4.85 -11.25 4.54
N GLU A 58 3.75 -11.38 5.27
CA GLU A 58 2.41 -11.08 4.77
C GLU A 58 1.77 -9.93 5.57
N GLY A 59 1.24 -8.95 4.84
CA GLY A 59 0.47 -7.85 5.43
C GLY A 59 -0.68 -8.38 6.27
N LYS A 60 -0.92 -7.75 7.43
CA LYS A 60 -1.92 -8.13 8.43
C LYS A 60 -3.03 -7.10 8.58
N PHE A 61 -2.69 -5.81 8.50
CA PHE A 61 -3.67 -4.73 8.69
C PHE A 61 -3.26 -3.45 7.97
N PHE A 62 -4.21 -2.55 7.78
CA PHE A 62 -3.94 -1.18 7.35
C PHE A 62 -3.99 -0.22 8.53
N ALA A 63 -3.01 0.67 8.63
CA ALA A 63 -3.07 1.81 9.53
C ALA A 63 -3.53 3.06 8.76
N LYS A 64 -4.48 3.81 9.33
CA LYS A 64 -4.92 5.11 8.81
C LYS A 64 -4.00 6.21 9.34
N GLU A 65 -3.18 6.76 8.46
CA GLU A 65 -2.05 7.60 8.83
C GLU A 65 -1.86 8.80 7.92
N ARG A 66 -1.20 9.84 8.44
CA ARG A 66 -0.68 10.97 7.67
C ARG A 66 0.60 11.54 8.28
N HIS A 67 1.36 12.27 7.48
CA HIS A 67 2.40 13.16 8.01
C HIS A 67 1.74 14.41 8.62
N LYS A 68 2.40 15.06 9.59
CA LYS A 68 1.85 16.23 10.28
C LYS A 68 1.51 17.36 9.30
N GLU A 69 2.36 17.54 8.30
CA GLU A 69 2.26 18.53 7.21
C GLU A 69 1.18 18.21 6.16
N ASN A 70 0.74 16.95 6.08
CA ASN A 70 -0.29 16.54 5.12
C ASN A 70 -1.66 16.59 5.78
N GLU A 71 -2.65 17.19 5.12
CA GLU A 71 -4.03 17.23 5.63
C GLU A 71 -4.77 15.91 5.43
N VAL A 72 -4.37 15.13 4.42
CA VAL A 72 -5.12 13.95 3.96
C VAL A 72 -4.55 12.66 4.53
N PHE A 73 -5.42 11.87 5.17
CA PHE A 73 -5.11 10.50 5.60
C PHE A 73 -4.99 9.54 4.40
N HIS A 74 -4.14 8.54 4.57
CA HIS A 74 -4.04 7.39 3.69
C HIS A 74 -3.86 6.12 4.51
N PHE A 75 -4.02 4.98 3.84
CA PHE A 75 -3.78 3.69 4.44
C PHE A 75 -2.37 3.19 4.10
N ASN A 76 -1.68 2.68 5.11
CA ASN A 76 -0.41 1.97 4.98
C ASN A 76 -0.61 0.53 5.42
N LEU A 77 -0.23 -0.42 4.57
CA LEU A 77 -0.33 -1.85 4.87
C LEU A 77 0.88 -2.25 5.72
N TYR A 78 0.65 -2.92 6.84
CA TYR A 78 1.69 -3.41 7.72
C TYR A 78 1.62 -4.92 7.88
N ALA A 79 2.77 -5.58 7.87
CA ALA A 79 2.95 -6.92 8.40
C ALA A 79 3.50 -6.85 9.83
N VAL A 80 3.58 -7.99 10.50
CA VAL A 80 4.22 -8.12 11.81
C VAL A 80 5.29 -9.19 11.69
N ASP A 81 6.53 -8.86 12.06
CA ASP A 81 7.64 -9.81 12.04
C ASP A 81 7.61 -10.77 13.24
N ARG A 82 8.57 -11.71 13.31
CA ARG A 82 8.65 -12.71 14.39
C ARG A 82 8.93 -12.09 15.76
N SER A 83 9.46 -10.87 15.80
CA SER A 83 9.76 -10.13 17.02
C SER A 83 8.61 -9.20 17.43
N GLY A 84 7.50 -9.21 16.69
CA GLY A 84 6.34 -8.35 16.96
C GLY A 84 6.45 -6.95 16.37
N ASN A 85 7.48 -6.65 15.56
CA ASN A 85 7.63 -5.32 14.97
C ASN A 85 6.75 -5.17 13.72
N GLU A 86 6.15 -3.99 13.58
CA GLU A 86 5.43 -3.61 12.37
C GLU A 86 6.38 -3.37 11.20
N VAL A 87 6.15 -4.08 10.09
CA VAL A 87 6.94 -3.94 8.86
C VAL A 87 6.05 -3.34 7.78
N LEU A 88 6.40 -2.15 7.30
CA LEU A 88 5.67 -1.48 6.22
C LEU A 88 5.73 -2.30 4.93
N MET A 89 4.57 -2.54 4.32
CA MET A 89 4.43 -3.18 3.03
C MET A 89 4.30 -2.12 1.93
N THR A 90 4.93 -2.40 0.78
CA THR A 90 5.15 -1.45 -0.30
C THR A 90 4.77 -2.07 -1.64
N LYS A 91 4.39 -1.21 -2.58
CA LYS A 91 4.32 -1.53 -4.01
C LYS A 91 5.70 -1.26 -4.59
N ASP A 92 6.25 -2.24 -5.29
CA ASP A 92 7.49 -2.08 -6.06
C ASP A 92 7.26 -2.46 -7.53
N HIS A 93 8.16 -2.00 -8.40
CA HIS A 93 8.21 -2.43 -9.79
C HIS A 93 9.07 -3.70 -9.95
N ILE A 94 8.58 -4.70 -10.69
CA ILE A 94 9.35 -5.91 -11.01
C ILE A 94 10.63 -5.51 -11.77
N ILE A 95 10.46 -4.87 -12.93
CA ILE A 95 11.53 -4.15 -13.63
C ILE A 95 11.54 -2.72 -13.09
N ALA A 96 12.66 -2.29 -12.52
CA ALA A 96 12.80 -0.94 -11.97
C ALA A 96 12.45 0.14 -13.01
N LYS A 97 11.79 1.21 -12.57
CA LYS A 97 11.41 2.34 -13.46
C LYS A 97 12.63 2.94 -14.17
N SER A 98 13.78 3.05 -13.49
CA SER A 98 15.04 3.54 -14.07
C SER A 98 15.61 2.65 -15.17
N LYS A 99 15.12 1.41 -15.29
CA LYS A 99 15.48 0.44 -16.33
C LYS A 99 14.37 0.26 -17.37
N GLY A 100 13.44 1.22 -17.47
CA GLY A 100 12.33 1.17 -18.43
C GLY A 100 11.09 0.40 -17.94
N GLY A 101 11.02 0.06 -16.66
CA GLY A 101 9.85 -0.61 -16.09
C GLY A 101 8.56 0.20 -16.21
N ALA A 102 7.50 -0.42 -16.75
CA ALA A 102 6.20 0.22 -16.93
C ALA A 102 5.50 0.57 -15.61
N ASN A 103 4.75 1.69 -15.59
CA ASN A 103 3.85 2.06 -14.49
C ASN A 103 2.48 1.36 -14.61
N HIS A 104 2.49 0.03 -14.69
CA HIS A 104 1.30 -0.78 -14.91
C HIS A 104 1.25 -1.95 -13.92
N ILE A 105 0.04 -2.41 -13.59
CA ILE A 105 -0.18 -3.51 -12.62
C ILE A 105 0.58 -4.80 -12.97
N ASN A 106 0.83 -5.04 -14.26
CA ASN A 106 1.61 -6.19 -14.73
C ASN A 106 3.07 -6.14 -14.31
N ASN A 107 3.62 -4.94 -14.07
CA ASN A 107 4.98 -4.72 -13.60
C ASN A 107 5.03 -4.35 -12.11
N TYR A 108 3.96 -4.56 -11.35
CA TYR A 108 3.94 -4.32 -9.90
C TYR A 108 4.02 -5.62 -9.11
N GLN A 109 4.65 -5.54 -7.95
CA GLN A 109 4.76 -6.62 -6.97
C GLN A 109 4.69 -6.05 -5.55
N THR A 110 4.19 -6.86 -4.62
CA THR A 110 4.16 -6.51 -3.20
C THR A 110 5.49 -6.88 -2.54
N MET A 111 6.10 -5.93 -1.84
CA MET A 111 7.35 -6.13 -1.10
C MET A 111 7.29 -5.49 0.28
N CYS A 112 7.92 -6.09 1.29
CA CYS A 112 8.17 -5.38 2.54
C CYS A 112 9.23 -4.29 2.32
N THR A 113 9.22 -3.26 3.15
CA THR A 113 10.14 -2.11 3.03
C THR A 113 11.61 -2.54 3.02
N HIS A 114 11.99 -3.54 3.83
CA HIS A 114 13.37 -4.04 3.89
C HIS A 114 13.82 -4.70 2.59
N CYS A 115 12.99 -5.57 2.00
CA CYS A 115 13.31 -6.23 0.73
C CYS A 115 13.30 -5.24 -0.43
N ASN A 116 12.35 -4.30 -0.45
CA ASN A 116 12.29 -3.26 -1.47
C ASN A 116 13.54 -2.36 -1.43
N HIS A 117 13.94 -1.91 -0.23
CA HIS A 117 15.18 -1.14 -0.06
C HIS A 117 16.42 -1.90 -0.55
N LYS A 118 16.54 -3.20 -0.25
CA LYS A 118 17.64 -4.05 -0.73
C LYS A 118 17.63 -4.25 -2.25
N LYS A 119 16.45 -4.32 -2.87
CA LYS A 119 16.31 -4.41 -4.33
C LYS A 119 16.78 -3.11 -5.00
N SER A 120 16.40 -1.95 -4.46
CA SER A 120 16.77 -0.64 -5.02
C SER A 120 16.37 -0.56 -6.51
N ASN A 121 17.31 -0.27 -7.41
CA ASN A 121 17.08 -0.25 -8.86
C ASN A 121 17.40 -1.58 -9.57
N LYS A 122 17.62 -2.67 -8.83
CA LYS A 122 17.91 -3.98 -9.40
C LYS A 122 16.72 -4.52 -10.17
#